data_AF-A0A2G9TCH4-F1
#
_entry.id   AF-A0A2G9TCH4-F1
#
_cell.length_a   1.000
_cell.length_b   1.000
_cell.length_c   1.000
_cell.angle_alpha   90.00
_cell.angle_beta   90.00
_cell.angle_gamma   90.00
#
_symmetry.space_group_name_H-M   'P 1'
#
loop_
_entity.id
_entity.type
_entity.pdbx_description
1 polymer ?
#
loop_
_entity_poly.entity_id
_entity_poly.type
_entity_poly.pdbx_seq_one_letter_code
_entity_poly.pdbx_strand_id
1 'polypeptide(L)' 'SSIGNTTKECGKETDFCYNATAEVASFSTLQKAGCNTMICQHSKNECIEKNITGIPMRFCCCNTADYCNKHEET' A
#
# COMPACT_ATOMS: atom_id res chain seq x y z
N SER A 1 -6.78 -18.75 -4.53
CA SER A 1 -7.02 -17.93 -3.32
C SER A 1 -7.17 -16.49 -3.74
N SER A 2 -8.36 -15.91 -3.65
CA SER A 2 -8.58 -14.49 -3.95
C SER A 2 -8.13 -13.66 -2.74
N ILE A 3 -7.14 -12.80 -2.94
CA ILE A 3 -6.74 -11.80 -1.96
C ILE A 3 -7.80 -10.69 -1.97
N GLY A 4 -8.53 -10.54 -0.86
CA GLY A 4 -9.24 -9.32 -0.43
C GLY A 4 -10.40 -8.79 -1.28
N ASN A 5 -11.63 -9.28 -1.05
CA ASN A 5 -12.87 -8.62 -1.50
C ASN A 5 -13.41 -7.56 -0.51
N THR A 6 -12.62 -7.18 0.49
CA THR A 6 -13.06 -6.28 1.57
C THR A 6 -12.57 -4.87 1.30
N THR A 7 -13.50 -3.98 0.97
CA THR A 7 -13.24 -2.54 0.88
C THR A 7 -13.43 -1.88 2.24
N LYS A 8 -12.56 -0.95 2.60
CA LYS A 8 -12.69 -0.12 3.79
C LYS A 8 -12.47 1.34 3.44
N GLU A 9 -13.38 2.19 3.91
CA GLU A 9 -13.21 3.64 3.86
C GLU A 9 -12.35 4.11 5.05
N CYS A 10 -11.41 5.02 4.79
CA CYS A 10 -10.61 5.61 5.85
C CYS A 10 -11.42 6.68 6.57
N GLY A 11 -11.46 6.61 7.91
CA GLY A 11 -12.45 7.34 8.71
C GLY A 11 -12.16 8.82 8.92
N LYS A 12 -11.03 9.36 8.47
CA LYS A 12 -10.69 10.78 8.56
C LYS A 12 -10.40 11.33 7.17
N GLU A 13 -10.79 12.58 6.93
CA GLU A 13 -10.48 13.29 5.67
C GLU A 13 -8.96 13.41 5.40
N THR A 14 -8.16 13.38 6.46
CA THR A 14 -6.69 13.42 6.37
C THR A 14 -6.06 12.05 6.16
N ASP A 15 -6.83 10.97 6.28
CA ASP A 15 -6.30 9.62 6.13
C ASP A 15 -6.15 9.27 4.66
N PHE A 16 -5.07 8.56 4.36
CA PHE A 16 -4.80 8.02 3.04
C PHE A 16 -4.91 6.50 3.11
N CYS A 17 -5.44 5.89 2.07
CA CYS A 17 -5.27 4.46 1.86
C CYS A 17 -3.78 4.18 1.62
N TYR A 18 -3.29 3.05 2.08
CA TYR A 18 -2.00 2.52 1.67
C TYR A 18 -2.07 1.04 1.34
N ASN A 19 -1.19 0.60 0.45
CA ASN A 19 -0.87 -0.79 0.18
C ASN A 19 0.66 -0.96 0.27
N ALA A 20 1.10 -1.90 1.09
CA ALA A 20 2.49 -2.23 1.29
C ALA A 20 2.75 -3.65 0.79
N THR A 21 3.70 -3.80 -0.14
CA THR A 21 4.15 -5.09 -0.65
C THR A 21 5.65 -5.29 -0.39
N ALA A 22 6.05 -6.53 -0.16
CA ALA A 22 7.46 -6.89 0.02
C ALA A 22 7.70 -8.32 -0.45
N GLU A 23 8.79 -8.53 -1.18
CA GLU A 23 9.28 -9.87 -1.52
C GLU A 23 10.25 -10.32 -0.42
N VAL A 24 9.87 -11.31 0.37
CA VAL A 24 10.69 -11.81 1.50
C VAL A 24 11.42 -13.11 1.19
N ALA A 25 11.05 -13.81 0.10
CA ALA A 25 11.72 -14.96 -0.47
C ALA A 25 11.15 -15.24 -1.88
N SER A 26 11.79 -16.10 -2.67
CA SER A 26 11.38 -16.44 -4.06
C SER A 26 9.93 -16.92 -4.23
N PHE A 27 9.23 -17.26 -3.14
CA PHE A 27 7.85 -17.77 -3.16
C PHE A 27 6.92 -17.08 -2.16
N SER A 28 7.31 -15.93 -1.59
CA SER A 28 6.49 -15.27 -0.57
C SER A 28 6.48 -13.75 -0.72
N THR A 29 5.30 -13.22 -1.03
CA THR A 29 4.99 -11.80 -1.04
C THR A 29 4.21 -11.47 0.22
N LEU A 30 4.74 -10.56 1.05
CA LEU A 30 3.95 -9.93 2.10
C LEU A 30 3.15 -8.80 1.46
N GLN A 31 1.85 -8.76 1.71
CA GLN A 31 0.98 -7.67 1.30
C GLN A 31 0.13 -7.21 2.49
N LYS A 32 0.03 -5.89 2.67
CA LYS A 32 -0.79 -5.28 3.71
C LYS A 32 -1.42 -4.00 3.18
N ALA A 33 -2.75 -3.90 3.27
CA ALA A 33 -3.48 -2.67 3.00
C ALA A 33 -4.07 -2.06 4.27
N GLY A 34 -4.25 -0.74 4.30
CA GLY A 34 -4.86 -0.05 5.43
C GLY A 34 -4.99 1.46 5.23
N CYS A 35 -5.21 2.18 6.33
CA CYS A 35 -5.31 3.64 6.36
C CYS A 35 -4.14 4.20 7.18
N ASN A 36 -3.48 5.26 6.69
CA ASN A 36 -2.41 5.94 7.40
C ASN A 36 -2.38 7.44 7.05
N THR A 37 -2.27 8.29 8.07
CA THR A 37 -2.15 9.73 7.90
C THR A 37 -0.70 10.16 7.63
N MET A 38 0.27 9.60 8.37
CA MET A 38 1.64 10.11 8.47
C MET A 38 2.53 9.75 7.28
N ILE A 39 2.55 8.49 6.86
CA ILE A 39 3.44 8.00 5.80
C ILE A 39 3.03 8.63 4.45
N CYS A 40 1.73 8.66 4.20
CA CYS A 40 1.17 9.11 2.94
C CYS A 40 1.03 10.64 2.82
N GLN A 41 1.18 11.39 3.92
CA GLN A 41 1.18 12.86 3.90
C GLN A 41 2.23 13.44 2.96
N HIS A 42 3.39 12.78 2.86
CA HIS A 42 4.53 13.20 2.02
C HIS A 42 4.59 12.49 0.68
N SER A 43 3.74 11.49 0.47
CA SER A 43 3.74 10.60 -0.70
C SER A 43 2.33 10.35 -1.18
N LYS A 44 1.62 11.44 -1.52
CA LYS A 44 0.22 11.38 -1.92
C LYS A 44 0.10 10.84 -3.34
N ASN A 45 -0.72 9.80 -3.55
CA ASN A 45 -0.97 9.18 -4.86
C ASN A 45 0.30 8.67 -5.56
N GLU A 46 1.30 8.25 -4.80
CA GLU A 46 2.54 7.68 -5.33
C GLU A 46 2.90 6.38 -4.60
N CYS A 47 3.76 5.59 -5.24
CA CYS A 47 4.41 4.45 -4.62
C CYS A 47 5.87 4.81 -4.32
N ILE A 48 6.30 4.53 -3.10
CA ILE A 48 7.67 4.74 -2.65
C ILE A 48 8.28 3.40 -2.22
N GLU A 49 9.56 3.23 -2.51
CA GLU A 49 10.33 2.10 -2.01
C GLU A 49 11.07 2.50 -0.72
N LYS A 50 10.99 1.63 0.28
CA LYS A 50 11.66 1.80 1.57
C LYS A 50 12.26 0.48 2.00
N ASN A 51 13.53 0.50 2.40
CA ASN A 51 14.13 -0.64 3.06
C ASN A 51 13.75 -0.63 4.54
N ILE A 52 12.94 -1.59 4.96
CA ILE A 52 12.56 -1.80 6.36
C ILE A 52 13.24 -3.08 6.82
N THR A 53 14.10 -3.00 7.83
CA THR A 53 14.82 -4.15 8.38
C THR A 53 15.59 -4.97 7.33
N GLY A 54 16.10 -4.32 6.27
CA GLY A 54 16.82 -4.97 5.16
C GLY A 54 15.93 -5.58 4.07
N ILE A 55 14.60 -5.46 4.20
CA ILE A 55 13.64 -5.93 3.21
C ILE A 55 13.15 -4.72 2.38
N PRO A 56 13.29 -4.74 1.05
CA PRO A 56 12.71 -3.70 0.20
C PRO A 56 11.20 -3.83 0.21
N MET A 57 10.55 -2.78 0.73
CA MET A 57 9.10 -2.66 0.77
C MET A 57 8.64 -1.56 -0.18
N ARG A 58 7.64 -1.86 -0.99
CA ARG A 58 6.92 -0.87 -1.80
C ARG A 58 5.68 -0.42 -1.05
N PHE A 59 5.53 0.87 -0.82
CA PHE A 59 4.37 1.50 -0.19
C PHE A 59 3.67 2.40 -1.20
N CYS A 60 2.45 2.07 -1.59
CA CYS A 60 1.59 2.91 -2.42
C CYS A 60 0.56 3.62 -1.54
N CYS A 61 0.39 4.92 -1.72
CA CYS A 61 -0.45 5.80 -0.89
C CYS A 61 -1.46 6.56 -1.75
N CYS A 62 -2.72 6.70 -1.31
CA CYS A 62 -3.82 7.21 -2.15
C CYS A 62 -4.86 8.00 -1.36
N ASN A 63 -5.39 9.08 -1.92
CA ASN A 63 -6.47 9.87 -1.29
C ASN A 63 -7.76 10.04 -2.09
N THR A 64 -7.78 9.77 -3.40
CA THR A 64 -8.96 10.08 -4.24
C THR A 64 -9.42 8.94 -5.15
N ALA A 65 -8.72 7.80 -5.21
CA ALA A 65 -9.17 6.59 -5.91
C ALA A 65 -8.31 5.37 -5.51
N ASP A 66 -8.71 4.18 -5.96
CA ASP A 66 -8.10 2.85 -5.75
C ASP A 66 -6.68 2.66 -6.34
N TYR A 67 -5.91 3.75 -6.48
CA TYR A 67 -4.52 3.76 -6.93
C TYR A 67 -3.62 2.79 -6.15
N CYS A 68 -4.02 2.45 -4.92
CA CYS A 68 -3.25 1.64 -3.99
C CYS A 68 -3.32 0.17 -4.35
N ASN A 69 -4.34 -0.20 -5.13
CA ASN A 69 -4.53 -1.54 -5.64
C ASN A 69 -4.35 -1.58 -7.17
N LYS A 70 -3.77 -0.53 -7.78
CA LYS A 70 -3.22 -0.65 -9.14
C LYS A 70 -1.99 -1.56 -9.06
N HIS A 71 -2.26 -2.86 -9.03
CA HIS A 71 -1.34 -3.83 -9.57
C HIS A 71 -1.11 -3.41 -11.03
N GLU A 72 0.16 -3.28 -11.43
CA GLU A 72 0.46 -3.27 -12.86
C GLU A 72 0.04 -4.63 -13.41
N GLU A 73 -1.20 -4.74 -13.89
CA GLU A 73 -1.55 -5.75 -14.88
C GLU A 73 -0.78 -5.36 -16.15
N THR A 74 0.33 -6.05 -16.37
CA THR A 74 1.04 -6.07 -17.67
C THR A 74 0.72 -7.37 -18.37
#